data_AF-A0A3D1YJS4-F1
#
_entry.id   AF-A0A3D1YJS4-F1
#
_cell.length_a   1.000
_cell.length_b   1.000
_cell.length_c   1.000
_cell.angle_alpha   90.00
_cell.angle_beta   90.00
_cell.angle_gamma   90.00
#
_symmetry.space_group_name_H-M   'P 1'
#
loop_
_entity.id
_entity.type
_entity.pdbx_description
1 polymer ?
#
loop_
_entity_poly.entity_id
_entity_poly.type
_entity_poly.pdbx_seq_one_letter_code
_entity_poly.pdbx_strand_id
1 'polypeptide(L)'
;MKPQAVLHHSRSIIKWQAEHLAFGGELFPTLASLHWFIRQHRVELETKQAIIPGRGSRATMLTPLFEHVTAELLVKTKLVQAELDDEEPTL
;
A
#
# COMPACT_ATOMS: atom_id res chain seq x y z
N MET A 1 22.49 1.24 9.34
CA MET A 1 22.56 2.01 8.07
C MET A 1 21.61 3.20 8.17
N LYS A 2 22.00 4.38 7.67
CA LYS A 2 21.28 5.65 7.90
C LYS A 2 19.96 5.71 7.09
N PRO A 3 18.81 6.06 7.71
CA PRO A 3 17.51 6.14 7.01
C PRO A 3 17.33 7.39 6.12
N GLN A 4 18.34 8.28 6.04
CA GLN A 4 18.23 9.56 5.34
C GLN A 4 17.99 9.45 3.82
N ALA A 5 18.48 8.41 3.15
CA ALA A 5 18.36 8.28 1.70
C ALA A 5 16.92 7.97 1.23
N VAL A 6 16.12 7.30 2.06
CA VAL A 6 14.76 6.83 1.68
C VAL A 6 13.75 7.99 1.63
N LEU A 7 14.02 9.08 2.35
CA LEU A 7 13.08 10.21 2.48
C LEU A 7 13.05 11.13 1.24
N HIS A 8 14.12 11.17 0.44
CA HIS A 8 14.27 12.12 -0.68
C HIS A 8 13.27 11.92 -1.83
N HIS A 9 12.51 10.82 -1.83
CA HIS A 9 11.54 10.50 -2.88
C HIS A 9 10.15 10.16 -2.34
N SER A 10 9.87 10.51 -1.07
CA SER A 10 8.54 10.33 -0.49
C SER A 10 7.53 11.27 -1.14
N ARG A 11 6.32 10.76 -1.41
CA ARG A 11 5.23 11.51 -2.04
C ARG A 11 4.02 11.47 -1.13
N SER A 12 3.22 12.54 -1.11
CA SER A 12 1.92 12.47 -0.41
C SER A 12 1.02 11.45 -1.10
N ILE A 13 0.06 10.87 -0.37
CA ILE A 13 -0.92 9.94 -0.97
C ILE A 13 -1.56 10.53 -2.23
N ILE A 14 -1.96 11.81 -2.17
CA ILE A 14 -2.60 12.50 -3.30
C ILE A 14 -1.66 12.57 -4.51
N LYS A 15 -0.40 12.99 -4.30
CA LYS A 15 0.56 13.14 -5.39
C LYS A 15 0.90 11.78 -6.03
N TRP A 16 1.17 10.78 -5.19
CA TRP A 16 1.48 9.43 -5.67
C TRP A 16 0.31 8.85 -6.46
N GLN A 17 -0.93 9.02 -6.00
CA GLN A 17 -2.12 8.51 -6.70
C GLN A 17 -2.31 9.17 -8.07
N ALA A 18 -2.11 10.49 -8.17
CA ALA A 18 -2.19 11.19 -9.45
C ALA A 18 -1.16 10.66 -10.46
N GLU A 19 0.03 10.33 -10.00
CA GLU A 19 1.08 9.75 -10.84
C GLU A 19 0.77 8.30 -11.21
N HIS A 20 0.29 7.50 -10.26
CA HIS A 20 -0.19 6.13 -10.52
C HIS A 20 -1.29 6.09 -11.59
N LEU A 21 -2.23 7.06 -11.55
CA LEU A 21 -3.24 7.22 -12.60
C LEU A 21 -2.64 7.52 -13.97
N ALA A 22 -1.58 8.33 -14.04
CA ALA A 22 -0.90 8.63 -15.30
C ALA A 22 -0.24 7.39 -15.94
N PHE A 23 0.03 6.35 -15.15
CA PHE A 23 0.56 5.06 -15.60
C PHE A 23 -0.52 3.96 -15.76
N GLY A 24 -1.81 4.32 -15.80
CA GLY A 24 -2.92 3.40 -16.06
C GLY A 24 -3.80 3.11 -14.85
N GLY A 25 -3.33 3.36 -13.62
CA GLY A 25 -4.19 3.44 -12.45
C GLY A 25 -4.83 2.13 -11.96
N GLU A 26 -4.59 0.98 -12.59
CA GLU A 26 -5.38 -0.25 -12.41
C GLU A 26 -5.54 -0.70 -10.95
N LEU A 27 -4.47 -0.64 -10.15
CA LEU A 27 -4.52 -1.08 -8.75
C LEU A 27 -5.28 -0.12 -7.83
N PHE A 28 -5.26 1.18 -8.12
CA PHE A 28 -5.85 2.23 -7.28
C PHE A 28 -6.50 3.30 -8.16
N PRO A 29 -7.64 2.97 -8.79
CA PRO A 29 -8.32 3.87 -9.72
C PRO A 29 -8.85 5.13 -9.05
N THR A 30 -8.98 5.13 -7.72
CA THR A 30 -9.41 6.29 -6.94
C THR A 30 -8.53 6.51 -5.71
N LEU A 31 -8.51 7.75 -5.23
CA LEU A 31 -7.90 8.08 -3.94
C LEU A 31 -8.57 7.31 -2.79
N ALA A 32 -9.88 7.04 -2.90
CA ALA A 32 -10.63 6.26 -1.92
C ALA A 32 -10.15 4.81 -1.84
N SER A 33 -9.92 4.13 -2.98
CA SER A 33 -9.37 2.77 -3.00
C SER A 33 -7.97 2.70 -2.39
N LEU A 34 -7.13 3.70 -2.64
CA LEU A 34 -5.80 3.79 -2.04
C LEU A 34 -5.88 4.00 -0.51
N HIS A 35 -6.75 4.91 -0.05
CA HIS A 35 -6.97 5.12 1.39
C HIS A 35 -7.50 3.88 2.09
N TRP A 36 -8.44 3.17 1.45
CA TRP A 36 -8.98 1.93 1.98
C TRP A 36 -7.86 0.88 2.12
N PHE A 37 -7.04 0.68 1.09
CA PHE A 37 -5.93 -0.27 1.12
C PHE A 37 -4.93 0.05 2.24
N ILE A 38 -4.50 1.32 2.35
CA ILE A 38 -3.58 1.76 3.40
C ILE A 38 -4.19 1.52 4.79
N ARG A 39 -5.51 1.69 4.95
CA ARG A 39 -6.20 1.44 6.22
C ARG A 39 -6.20 -0.05 6.58
N GLN A 40 -6.46 -0.94 5.61
CA GLN A 40 -6.48 -2.39 5.86
C GLN A 40 -5.09 -2.93 6.22
N HIS A 41 -4.03 -2.44 5.58
CA HIS A 41 -2.67 -2.95 5.75
C HIS A 41 -1.75 -1.98 6.51
N ARG A 42 -2.34 -1.11 7.35
CA ARG A 42 -1.61 -0.01 7.98
C ARG A 42 -0.40 -0.51 8.77
N VAL A 43 -0.58 -1.58 9.54
CA VAL A 43 0.46 -2.13 10.41
C VAL A 43 1.62 -2.66 9.56
N GLU A 44 1.36 -3.48 8.55
CA GLU A 44 2.41 -4.01 7.69
C GLU A 44 3.15 -2.91 6.93
N LEU A 45 2.42 -1.92 6.43
CA LEU A 45 3.00 -0.79 5.72
C LEU A 45 3.90 0.07 6.61
N GLU A 46 3.55 0.28 7.87
CA GLU A 46 4.39 1.00 8.84
C GLU A 46 5.62 0.18 9.23
N THR A 47 5.44 -1.12 9.54
CA THR A 47 6.54 -2.02 9.91
C THR A 47 7.58 -2.14 8.80
N LYS A 48 7.13 -2.19 7.53
CA LYS A 48 8.01 -2.26 6.35
C LYS A 48 8.49 -0.90 5.85
N GLN A 49 8.20 0.19 6.58
CA GLN A 49 8.60 1.55 6.21
C GLN A 49 8.10 2.00 4.82
N ALA A 50 6.99 1.43 4.36
CA ALA A 50 6.32 1.78 3.11
C ALA A 50 5.56 3.10 3.22
N ILE A 51 5.13 3.45 4.43
CA ILE A 51 4.44 4.71 4.72
C ILE A 51 5.06 5.43 5.91
N ILE A 52 4.94 6.76 5.90
CA ILE A 52 5.20 7.62 7.04
C ILE A 52 3.85 8.19 7.46
N PRO A 53 3.25 7.71 8.55
CA PRO A 53 1.92 8.12 8.95
C PRO A 53 1.91 9.61 9.32
N GLY A 54 0.94 10.32 8.74
CA GLY A 54 0.62 11.67 9.16
C GLY A 54 0.04 11.66 10.58
N ARG A 55 0.36 12.69 11.38
CA ARG A 55 -0.30 12.94 12.68
C ARG A 55 -1.06 14.27 12.61
N GLY A 56 -2.28 14.28 13.15
CA GLY A 56 -3.15 15.45 13.14
C GLY A 56 -3.53 15.84 11.70
N SER A 57 -3.25 17.10 11.34
CA SER A 57 -3.52 17.64 9.99
C SER A 57 -2.49 17.24 8.93
N ARG A 58 -1.40 16.56 9.31
CA ARG A 58 -0.35 16.15 8.35
C ARG A 58 -0.83 14.98 7.51
N ALA A 59 -0.60 15.04 6.20
CA ALA A 59 -0.87 13.94 5.29
C ALA A 59 0.10 12.78 5.54
N THR A 60 -0.37 11.55 5.33
CA THR A 60 0.51 10.38 5.22
C THR A 60 1.34 10.49 3.94
N MET A 61 2.62 10.13 4.06
CA MET A 61 3.55 10.07 2.94
C MET A 61 3.83 8.62 2.59
N LEU A 62 3.90 8.33 1.29
CA LEU A 62 4.30 7.05 0.73
C LEU A 62 5.79 7.12 0.40
N THR A 63 6.55 6.15 0.87
CA THR A 63 7.98 6.05 0.57
C THR A 63 8.16 5.31 -0.76
N PRO A 64 9.37 5.32 -1.34
CA PRO A 64 9.65 4.52 -2.54
C PRO A 64 9.43 3.01 -2.37
N LEU A 65 9.35 2.51 -1.13
CA LEU A 65 9.07 1.10 -0.84
C LEU A 65 7.58 0.74 -1.00
N PHE A 66 6.71 1.74 -1.10
CA PHE A 66 5.26 1.54 -1.09
C PHE A 66 4.78 0.58 -2.18
N GLU A 67 5.26 0.76 -3.41
CA GLU A 67 4.88 -0.09 -4.56
C GLU A 67 5.28 -1.55 -4.34
N HIS A 68 6.52 -1.78 -3.92
CA HIS A 68 7.03 -3.12 -3.68
C HIS A 68 6.23 -3.84 -2.58
N VAL A 69 6.02 -3.17 -1.44
CA VAL A 69 5.29 -3.74 -0.31
C VAL A 69 3.82 -3.96 -0.66
N THR A 70 3.22 -3.07 -1.46
CA THR A 70 1.84 -3.23 -1.96
C THR A 70 1.72 -4.48 -2.81
N ALA A 71 2.63 -4.70 -3.77
CA ALA A 71 2.62 -5.90 -4.59
C ALA A 71 2.74 -7.17 -3.75
N GLU A 72 3.63 -7.17 -2.76
CA GLU A 72 3.83 -8.29 -1.84
C GLU A 72 2.56 -8.61 -1.03
N LEU A 73 1.88 -7.58 -0.52
CA LEU A 73 0.62 -7.72 0.22
C LEU A 73 -0.50 -8.26 -0.66
N LEU A 74 -0.64 -7.75 -1.90
CA LEU A 74 -1.66 -8.21 -2.83
C LEU A 74 -1.48 -9.68 -3.23
N VAL A 75 -0.23 -10.12 -3.45
CA VAL A 75 0.08 -11.53 -3.72
C VAL A 75 -0.26 -12.40 -2.52
N LYS A 76 0.14 -11.99 -1.31
CA LYS A 76 -0.19 -12.70 -0.08
C LYS A 76 -1.70 -12.85 0.10
N THR A 77 -2.47 -11.79 -0.13
CA THR A 77 -3.94 -11.83 -0.04
C THR A 77 -4.55 -12.83 -1.02
N LYS A 78 -4.05 -12.88 -2.26
CA LYS A 78 -4.53 -13.85 -3.26
C LYS A 78 -4.23 -15.30 -2.88
N LEU A 79 -3.04 -15.57 -2.33
CA LEU A 79 -2.68 -16.91 -1.88
C LEU A 79 -3.55 -17.37 -0.72
N VAL A 80 -3.77 -16.51 0.27
CA VAL A 80 -4.66 -16.83 1.40
C VAL A 80 -6.09 -17.08 0.94
N GLN A 81 -6.60 -16.29 -0.02
CA GLN A 81 -7.94 -16.51 -0.56
C GLN A 81 -8.03 -17.86 -1.29
N ALA A 82 -7.03 -18.23 -2.08
CA ALA A 82 -6.99 -19.51 -2.78
C ALA A 82 -6.97 -20.71 -1.80
N GLU A 83 -6.18 -20.62 -0.72
CA GLU A 83 -6.15 -21.66 0.32
C GLU A 83 -7.51 -21.83 1.04
N LEU A 84 -8.26 -20.73 1.22
CA LEU A 84 -9.59 -20.76 1.83
C LEU A 84 -10.68 -21.28 0.86
N ASP A 85 -10.55 -20.97 -0.42
CA ASP A 85 -11.50 -21.42 -1.45
C ASP A 85 -11.35 -22.93 -1.75
N ASP A 86 -10.15 -23.51 -1.55
CA ASP A 86 -9.90 -24.95 -1.68
C ASP A 86 -10.42 -25.78 -0.49
N GLU A 87 -10.79 -25.15 0.63
CA GLU A 87 -11.41 -25.80 1.81
C GLU A 87 -12.95 -25.70 1.83
N GLU A 88 -13.64 -25.79 0.67
CA GLU A 88 -15.09 -26.02 0.71
C GLU A 88 -15.39 -27.41 1.32
N PRO A 89 -16.18 -27.51 2.41
CA PRO A 89 -16.57 -28.79 2.95
C PRO A 89 -17.52 -29.46 1.95
N THR A 90 -17.09 -30.59 1.39
CA THR A 90 -17.98 -31.56 0.75
C THR A 90 -19.13 -31.87 1.72
N LEU A 91 -20.30 -31.28 1.49
CA LEU A 91 -21.56 -31.64 2.15
C LEU A 91 -22.07 -32.97 1.62
#